data_AF-A0A2T2TEZ8-F1
#
_entry.id   AF-A0A2T2TEZ8-F1
#
_cell.length_a   1.000
_cell.length_b   1.000
_cell.length_c   1.000
_cell.angle_alpha   90.00
_cell.angle_beta   90.00
_cell.angle_gamma   90.00
#
_symmetry.space_group_name_H-M   'P 1'
#
loop_
_entity.id
_entity.type
_entity.pdbx_description
1 polymer ?
#
loop_
_entity_poly.entity_id
_entity_poly.type
_entity_poly.pdbx_seq_one_letter_code
_entity_poly.pdbx_strand_id
1 'polypeptide(L)'
;YEAKVVSDTLREQASRMEVFIDQEATEEEKEALHARIQTAPGVAATDFVSHEEAAEIFRREFGEGASAFEEPTFLPASIRIEMAPSHAHPDSMSQMASTVEQWRGADDVVLNRDLLVRVAQNRQLINAIGIALGSIVVLAALFLVANTIRLTIYARRLLIRTMKLVGATDRFVRRPFLVEGIVQGSLGGLVAGGVVWGLYRGFLQQIDQTPLSFHIELGLVGGLIAGGVLLGWVGSYFAARRFIQNIELH
;
A
#
# COMPACT_ATOMS: atom_id res chain seq x y z
N TYR A 1 -12.63 2.48 -15.87
CA TYR A 1 -11.83 1.77 -16.87
C TYR A 1 -10.61 2.59 -17.27
N GLU A 2 -10.79 3.81 -17.79
CA GLU A 2 -9.68 4.72 -18.19
C GLU A 2 -8.70 5.04 -17.05
N ALA A 3 -9.19 5.34 -15.84
CA ALA A 3 -8.31 5.70 -14.72
C ALA A 3 -7.34 4.59 -14.29
N LYS A 4 -7.68 3.31 -14.49
CA LYS A 4 -6.84 2.17 -14.07
C LYS A 4 -5.83 1.80 -15.15
N VAL A 5 -6.23 1.78 -16.43
CA VAL A 5 -5.28 1.59 -17.55
C VAL A 5 -4.23 2.70 -17.50
N VAL A 6 -4.66 3.95 -17.32
CA VAL A 6 -3.74 5.07 -17.13
C VAL A 6 -2.90 4.87 -15.87
N SER A 7 -3.46 4.44 -14.73
CA SER A 7 -2.67 4.23 -13.51
C SER A 7 -1.67 3.08 -13.57
N ASP A 8 -2.00 1.98 -14.25
CA ASP A 8 -1.16 0.79 -14.40
C ASP A 8 -0.07 1.05 -15.46
N THR A 9 -0.41 1.68 -16.59
CA THR A 9 0.57 2.16 -17.57
C THR A 9 1.48 3.22 -16.96
N LEU A 10 0.96 4.17 -16.18
CA LEU A 10 1.79 5.14 -15.45
C LEU A 10 2.63 4.46 -14.35
N ARG A 11 2.17 3.37 -13.75
CA ARG A 11 2.95 2.60 -12.76
C ARG A 11 4.10 1.88 -13.42
N GLU A 12 3.82 1.14 -14.51
CA GLU A 12 4.83 0.44 -15.29
C GLU A 12 5.85 1.41 -15.88
N GLN A 13 5.40 2.54 -16.44
CA GLN A 13 6.29 3.58 -16.96
C GLN A 13 7.06 4.27 -15.84
N ALA A 14 6.47 4.46 -14.66
CA ALA A 14 7.17 5.07 -13.53
C ALA A 14 8.22 4.13 -12.92
N SER A 15 8.04 2.80 -12.94
CA SER A 15 9.03 1.85 -12.42
C SER A 15 10.10 1.42 -13.44
N ARG A 16 10.08 2.01 -14.64
CA ARG A 16 11.05 1.74 -15.71
C ARG A 16 12.10 2.84 -15.79
N MET A 17 13.32 2.42 -16.03
CA MET A 17 14.45 3.28 -16.35
C MET A 17 15.05 2.78 -17.66
N GLU A 18 15.49 3.67 -18.52
CA GLU A 18 16.10 3.30 -19.80
C GLU A 18 17.53 3.83 -19.85
N VAL A 19 18.47 2.94 -20.16
CA VAL A 19 19.90 3.24 -20.23
C VAL A 19 20.32 3.11 -21.68
N PHE A 20 20.69 4.22 -22.31
CA PHE A 20 21.26 4.21 -23.65
C PHE A 20 22.72 3.79 -23.59
N ILE A 21 23.10 2.96 -24.54
CA ILE A 21 24.45 2.43 -24.67
C ILE A 21 25.22 3.34 -25.64
N ASP A 22 26.47 3.63 -25.28
CA ASP A 22 27.40 4.31 -26.16
C ASP A 22 27.54 3.56 -27.50
N GLN A 23 27.44 4.29 -28.60
CA GLN A 23 27.54 3.73 -29.96
C GLN A 23 28.95 3.20 -30.27
N GLU A 24 29.98 3.72 -29.59
CA GLU A 24 31.37 3.26 -29.72
C GLU A 24 31.67 2.04 -28.85
N ALA A 25 30.72 1.59 -28.01
CA ALA A 25 30.91 0.42 -27.15
C ALA A 25 31.06 -0.87 -27.96
N THR A 26 32.06 -1.67 -27.60
CA THR A 26 32.24 -3.02 -28.14
C THR A 26 31.13 -3.96 -27.68
N GLU A 27 30.85 -5.03 -28.43
CA GLU A 27 29.83 -6.02 -28.05
C GLU A 27 30.12 -6.64 -26.67
N GLU A 28 31.40 -6.85 -26.33
CA GLU A 28 31.82 -7.31 -25.00
C GLU A 28 31.46 -6.31 -23.89
N GLU A 29 31.57 -5.00 -24.15
CA GLU A 29 31.17 -3.96 -23.20
C GLU A 29 29.66 -3.89 -23.04
N LYS A 30 28.89 -4.09 -24.11
CA LYS A 30 27.42 -4.13 -24.08
C LYS A 30 26.91 -5.32 -23.26
N GLU A 31 27.46 -6.51 -23.50
CA GLU A 31 27.11 -7.71 -22.73
C GLU A 31 27.51 -7.57 -21.25
N ALA A 32 28.70 -7.03 -20.98
CA ALA A 32 29.16 -6.79 -19.61
C ALA A 32 28.27 -5.79 -18.88
N LEU A 33 27.86 -4.70 -19.55
CA LEU A 33 26.93 -3.71 -19.00
C LEU A 33 25.57 -4.34 -18.68
N HIS A 34 25.01 -5.10 -19.61
CA HIS A 34 23.73 -5.78 -19.44
C HIS A 34 23.76 -6.79 -18.28
N ALA A 35 24.79 -7.64 -18.22
CA ALA A 35 24.96 -8.61 -17.12
C ALA A 35 25.15 -7.92 -15.76
N ARG A 36 25.85 -6.78 -15.72
CA ARG A 36 26.03 -5.98 -14.51
C ARG A 36 24.73 -5.35 -14.04
N ILE A 37 23.89 -4.86 -14.95
CA ILE A 37 22.57 -4.33 -14.64
C ILE A 37 21.65 -5.44 -14.13
N GLN A 38 21.63 -6.61 -14.77
CA GLN A 38 20.82 -7.77 -14.34
C GLN A 38 21.12 -8.21 -12.92
N THR A 39 22.37 -8.11 -12.49
CA THR A 39 22.82 -8.50 -11.15
C THR A 39 22.76 -7.34 -10.14
N ALA A 40 22.34 -6.15 -10.56
CA ALA A 40 22.28 -4.98 -9.71
C ALA A 40 21.17 -5.11 -8.65
N PRO A 41 21.40 -4.67 -7.40
CA PRO A 41 20.38 -4.72 -6.36
C PRO A 41 19.13 -3.90 -6.73
N GLY A 42 17.96 -4.52 -6.60
CA GLY A 42 16.68 -3.82 -6.84
C GLY A 42 16.18 -3.88 -8.28
N VAL A 43 16.88 -4.56 -9.19
CA VAL A 43 16.41 -4.87 -10.54
C VAL A 43 15.53 -6.12 -10.51
N ALA A 44 14.36 -6.05 -11.15
CA ALA A 44 13.42 -7.17 -11.30
C ALA A 44 13.52 -7.84 -12.67
N ALA A 45 13.66 -7.03 -13.73
CA ALA A 45 13.84 -7.50 -15.10
C ALA A 45 14.65 -6.48 -15.92
N THR A 46 15.26 -6.95 -16.99
CA THR A 46 15.99 -6.13 -17.96
C THR A 46 15.66 -6.61 -19.36
N ASP A 47 15.32 -5.68 -20.25
CA ASP A 47 15.15 -5.96 -21.68
C ASP A 47 16.20 -5.16 -22.46
N PHE A 48 16.97 -5.87 -23.29
CA PHE A 48 17.89 -5.26 -24.24
C PHE A 48 17.14 -4.93 -25.52
N VAL A 49 17.21 -3.67 -25.95
CA VAL A 49 16.58 -3.17 -27.18
C VAL A 49 17.69 -2.84 -28.16
N SER A 50 17.72 -3.57 -29.29
CA SER A 50 18.71 -3.31 -30.35
C SER A 50 18.37 -2.04 -31.15
N HIS A 51 19.31 -1.58 -31.97
CA HIS A 51 19.08 -0.44 -32.87
C HIS A 51 17.91 -0.69 -33.82
N GLU A 52 17.79 -1.91 -34.36
CA GLU A 52 16.70 -2.29 -35.27
C GLU A 52 15.35 -2.32 -34.54
N GLU A 53 15.33 -2.84 -33.31
CA GLU A 53 14.12 -2.92 -32.49
C GLU A 53 13.67 -1.53 -32.03
N ALA A 54 14.61 -0.66 -31.65
CA ALA A 54 14.35 0.75 -31.34
C ALA A 54 13.72 1.47 -32.54
N ALA A 55 14.23 1.25 -33.76
CA ALA A 55 13.67 1.81 -34.98
C ALA A 55 12.26 1.28 -35.28
N GLU A 56 11.97 0.01 -35.00
CA GLU A 56 10.63 -0.56 -35.16
C GLU A 56 9.63 0.03 -34.14
N ILE A 57 10.02 0.14 -32.87
CA ILE A 57 9.22 0.78 -31.82
C ILE A 57 8.93 2.24 -32.19
N PHE A 58 9.94 2.98 -32.64
CA PHE A 58 9.81 4.38 -33.03
C PHE A 58 8.85 4.57 -34.22
N ARG A 59 8.96 3.74 -35.27
CA ARG A 59 8.02 3.75 -36.40
C ARG A 59 6.59 3.45 -35.97
N ARG A 60 6.40 2.53 -35.03
CA ARG A 60 5.07 2.17 -34.52
C ARG A 60 4.44 3.30 -33.71
N GLU A 61 5.22 4.04 -32.92
CA GLU A 61 4.71 5.14 -32.10
C GLU A 61 4.52 6.45 -32.88
N PHE A 62 5.38 6.76 -33.84
CA PHE A 62 5.40 8.07 -34.54
C PHE A 62 4.88 8.04 -35.98
N GLY A 63 4.61 6.87 -36.57
CA GLY A 63 3.98 6.75 -37.90
C GLY A 63 4.73 7.52 -39.00
N GLU A 64 4.02 8.37 -39.76
CA GLU A 64 4.59 9.21 -40.84
C GLU A 64 5.63 10.24 -40.35
N GLY A 65 5.70 10.55 -39.05
CA GLY A 65 6.76 11.41 -38.50
C GLY A 65 8.13 10.71 -38.41
N ALA A 66 8.17 9.38 -38.53
CA ALA A 66 9.40 8.60 -38.43
C ALA A 66 10.22 8.58 -39.73
N SER A 67 9.63 8.91 -40.88
CA SER A 67 10.32 8.92 -42.18
C SER A 67 11.37 10.04 -42.33
N ALA A 68 11.47 10.95 -41.36
CA ALA A 68 12.57 11.92 -41.30
C ALA A 68 13.88 11.30 -40.77
N PHE A 69 13.80 10.11 -40.17
CA PHE A 69 14.92 9.38 -39.57
C PHE A 69 14.99 7.98 -40.20
N GLU A 70 15.41 7.92 -41.47
CA GLU A 70 15.42 6.67 -42.27
C GLU A 70 16.60 5.75 -41.92
N GLU A 71 17.66 6.26 -41.30
CA GLU A 71 18.83 5.47 -40.93
C GLU A 71 18.65 4.80 -39.55
N PRO A 72 18.66 3.46 -39.45
CA PRO A 72 18.52 2.72 -38.19
C PRO A 72 19.57 3.09 -37.14
N THR A 73 20.74 3.55 -37.60
CA THR A 73 21.89 3.92 -36.76
C THR A 73 21.65 5.19 -35.93
N PHE A 74 20.60 5.95 -36.21
CA PHE A 74 20.28 7.17 -35.47
C PHE A 74 19.82 6.90 -34.03
N LEU A 75 19.20 5.74 -33.78
CA LEU A 75 18.66 5.39 -32.46
C LEU A 75 19.64 4.46 -31.74
N PRO A 76 20.30 4.90 -30.64
CA PRO A 76 21.22 4.05 -29.90
C PRO A 76 20.50 2.85 -29.30
N ALA A 77 21.20 1.72 -29.18
CA ALA A 77 20.72 0.58 -28.40
C ALA A 77 20.49 0.99 -26.94
N SER A 78 19.49 0.40 -26.29
CA SER A 78 19.15 0.72 -24.90
C SER A 78 18.90 -0.54 -24.06
N ILE A 79 19.05 -0.41 -22.76
CA ILE A 79 18.69 -1.41 -21.77
C ILE A 79 17.55 -0.83 -20.94
N ARG A 80 16.37 -1.41 -21.07
CA ARG A 80 15.21 -1.08 -20.26
C ARG A 80 15.26 -1.88 -18.98
N ILE A 81 15.21 -1.19 -17.84
CA ILE A 81 15.35 -1.75 -16.51
C ILE A 81 14.01 -1.61 -15.80
N GLU A 82 13.44 -2.73 -15.38
CA GLU A 82 12.28 -2.75 -14.49
C GLU A 82 12.76 -2.92 -13.05
N MET A 83 12.43 -1.95 -12.20
CA MET A 83 12.82 -1.97 -10.79
C MET A 83 11.84 -2.80 -9.96
N ALA A 84 12.37 -3.57 -9.02
CA ALA A 84 11.57 -4.32 -8.07
C ALA A 84 10.65 -3.38 -7.27
N PRO A 85 9.43 -3.79 -6.87
CA PRO A 85 8.48 -2.94 -6.15
C PRO A 85 9.03 -2.31 -4.87
N SER A 86 10.00 -2.95 -4.22
CA SER A 86 10.69 -2.44 -3.03
C SER A 86 11.68 -1.32 -3.33
N HIS A 87 12.20 -1.23 -4.56
CA HIS A 87 13.20 -0.25 -5.01
C HIS A 87 12.67 0.73 -6.05
N ALA A 88 11.40 0.58 -6.48
CA ALA A 88 10.69 1.50 -7.38
C ALA A 88 10.25 2.81 -6.67
N HIS A 89 11.17 3.44 -5.94
CA HIS A 89 10.97 4.72 -5.28
C HIS A 89 11.80 5.79 -6.01
N PRO A 90 11.32 7.04 -6.12
CA PRO A 90 12.02 8.08 -6.87
C PRO A 90 13.48 8.26 -6.46
N ASP A 91 13.76 8.22 -5.15
CA ASP A 91 15.13 8.41 -4.63
C ASP A 91 16.05 7.22 -4.95
N SER A 92 15.56 5.99 -4.76
CA SER A 92 16.31 4.76 -5.07
C SER A 92 16.59 4.62 -6.57
N MET A 93 15.61 4.98 -7.41
CA MET A 93 15.79 4.98 -8.85
C MET A 93 16.74 6.08 -9.31
N SER A 94 16.66 7.28 -8.72
CA SER A 94 17.62 8.37 -9.01
C SER A 94 19.05 7.96 -8.63
N GLN A 95 19.23 7.29 -7.48
CA GLN A 95 20.54 6.80 -7.05
C GLN A 95 21.09 5.70 -7.97
N MET A 96 20.23 4.78 -8.42
CA MET A 96 20.62 3.77 -9.40
C MET A 96 21.02 4.42 -10.73
N ALA A 97 20.21 5.37 -11.24
CA ALA A 97 20.51 6.09 -12.48
C ALA A 97 21.91 6.72 -12.44
N SER A 98 22.21 7.52 -11.41
CA SER A 98 23.52 8.13 -11.24
C SER A 98 24.68 7.13 -11.05
N THR A 99 24.39 5.93 -10.58
CA THR A 99 25.40 4.87 -10.46
C THR A 99 25.67 4.21 -11.82
N VAL A 100 24.63 3.99 -12.61
CA VAL A 100 24.71 3.36 -13.93
C VAL A 100 25.33 4.30 -14.96
N GLU A 101 25.04 5.61 -14.90
CA GLU A 101 25.72 6.64 -15.71
C GLU A 101 27.25 6.62 -15.57
N GLN A 102 27.77 6.13 -14.44
CA GLN A 102 29.22 6.04 -14.21
C GLN A 102 29.83 4.74 -14.76
N TRP A 103 29.03 3.83 -15.30
CA TRP A 103 29.51 2.56 -15.84
C TRP A 103 30.00 2.73 -17.26
N ARG A 104 31.07 2.01 -17.58
CA ARG A 104 31.67 2.03 -18.91
C ARG A 104 30.71 1.42 -19.93
N GLY A 105 30.46 2.12 -21.03
CA GLY A 105 29.50 1.72 -22.08
C GLY A 105 28.08 2.28 -21.89
N ALA A 106 27.79 2.98 -20.79
CA ALA A 106 26.57 3.75 -20.62
C ALA A 106 26.78 5.18 -21.14
N ASP A 107 25.85 5.70 -21.95
CA ASP A 107 25.88 7.06 -22.49
C ASP A 107 24.93 7.97 -21.70
N ASP A 108 23.63 7.67 -21.75
CA ASP A 108 22.59 8.46 -21.07
C ASP A 108 21.59 7.56 -20.34
N VAL A 109 21.09 8.02 -19.19
CA VAL A 109 20.08 7.30 -18.41
C VAL A 109 18.81 8.12 -18.30
N VAL A 110 17.80 7.73 -19.07
CA VAL A 110 16.50 8.39 -19.06
C VAL A 110 15.63 7.82 -17.95
N LEU A 111 15.40 8.68 -16.96
CA LEU A 111 14.46 8.46 -15.87
C LEU A 111 13.40 9.56 -15.88
N ASN A 112 12.12 9.20 -15.99
CA ASN A 112 11.04 10.18 -15.88
C ASN A 112 10.77 10.55 -14.41
N ARG A 113 11.71 11.30 -13.82
CA ARG A 113 11.75 11.65 -12.40
C ARG A 113 10.54 12.49 -11.99
N ASP A 114 10.10 13.42 -12.84
CA ASP A 114 8.96 14.29 -12.51
C ASP A 114 7.65 13.50 -12.39
N LEU A 115 7.38 12.56 -13.31
CA LEU A 115 6.23 11.66 -13.21
C LEU A 115 6.32 10.76 -11.96
N LEU A 116 7.49 10.16 -11.72
CA LEU A 116 7.76 9.34 -10.54
C LEU A 116 7.49 10.08 -9.22
N VAL A 117 8.04 11.29 -9.09
CA VAL A 117 7.88 12.13 -7.91
C VAL A 117 6.41 12.53 -7.73
N ARG A 118 5.71 12.93 -8.81
CA ARG A 118 4.27 13.27 -8.74
C ARG A 118 3.42 12.08 -8.30
N VAL A 119 3.67 10.89 -8.85
CA VAL A 119 2.94 9.67 -8.46
C VAL A 119 3.22 9.33 -7.00
N ALA A 120 4.46 9.42 -6.55
CA ALA A 120 4.84 9.16 -5.16
C ALA A 120 4.18 10.17 -4.19
N GLN A 121 4.23 11.46 -4.51
CA GLN A 121 3.61 12.52 -3.71
C GLN A 121 2.09 12.36 -3.63
N ASN A 122 1.41 12.06 -4.75
CA ASN A 122 -0.03 11.79 -4.74
C ASN A 122 -0.39 10.60 -3.85
N ARG A 123 0.39 9.51 -3.90
CA ARG A 123 0.18 8.37 -3.00
C ARG A 123 0.36 8.75 -1.55
N GLN A 124 1.39 9.52 -1.22
CA GLN A 124 1.64 9.96 0.15
C GLN A 124 0.50 10.84 0.68
N LEU A 125 -0.02 11.75 -0.15
CA LEU A 125 -1.17 12.59 0.18
C LEU A 125 -2.43 11.75 0.42
N ILE A 126 -2.74 10.81 -0.49
CA ILE A 126 -3.91 9.92 -0.35
C ILE A 126 -3.79 9.07 0.92
N ASN A 127 -2.62 8.51 1.20
CA ASN A 127 -2.37 7.74 2.42
C ASN A 127 -2.50 8.62 3.67
N ALA A 128 -1.98 9.84 3.66
CA ALA A 128 -2.09 10.76 4.78
C ALA A 128 -3.56 11.12 5.08
N ILE A 129 -4.34 11.43 4.04
CA ILE A 129 -5.79 11.67 4.17
C ILE A 129 -6.50 10.42 4.70
N GLY A 130 -6.15 9.24 4.18
CA GLY A 130 -6.71 7.96 4.62
C GLY A 130 -6.43 7.67 6.10
N ILE A 131 -5.20 7.90 6.56
CA ILE A 131 -4.80 7.74 7.98
C ILE A 131 -5.53 8.75 8.85
N ALA A 132 -5.65 10.02 8.41
CA ALA A 132 -6.36 11.05 9.16
C ALA A 132 -7.85 10.68 9.34
N LEU A 133 -8.53 10.31 8.26
CA LEU A 133 -9.94 9.87 8.31
C LEU A 133 -10.09 8.59 9.14
N GLY A 134 -9.22 7.60 8.95
CA GLY A 134 -9.23 6.37 9.73
C GLY A 134 -9.07 6.62 11.22
N SER A 135 -8.19 7.54 11.60
CA SER A 135 -7.98 7.94 13.00
C SER A 135 -9.24 8.57 13.61
N ILE A 136 -9.93 9.44 12.85
CA ILE A 136 -11.19 10.05 13.28
C ILE A 136 -12.26 8.97 13.51
N VAL A 137 -12.38 8.00 12.61
CA VAL A 137 -13.35 6.89 12.73
C VAL A 137 -13.03 6.02 13.95
N VAL A 138 -11.76 5.70 14.19
CA VAL A 138 -11.34 4.94 15.38
C VAL A 138 -11.71 5.70 16.67
N LEU A 139 -11.44 7.01 16.73
CA LEU A 139 -11.81 7.82 17.89
C LEU A 139 -13.33 7.86 18.09
N ALA A 140 -14.11 8.01 17.02
CA ALA A 140 -15.56 7.98 17.07
C ALA A 140 -16.09 6.62 17.58
N ALA A 141 -15.51 5.51 17.11
CA ALA A 141 -15.86 4.16 17.57
C ALA A 141 -15.56 3.98 19.07
N LEU A 142 -14.38 4.41 19.53
CA LEU A 142 -14.02 4.37 20.95
C LEU A 142 -14.99 5.21 21.80
N PHE A 143 -15.39 6.39 21.32
CA PHE A 143 -16.36 7.25 21.99
C PHE A 143 -17.74 6.59 22.07
N LEU A 144 -18.20 5.95 20.98
CA LEU A 144 -19.48 5.24 20.93
C LEU A 144 -19.51 4.06 21.91
N VAL A 145 -18.45 3.24 21.93
CA VAL A 145 -18.31 2.13 22.89
C VAL A 145 -18.30 2.68 24.33
N ALA A 146 -17.55 3.75 24.58
CA ALA A 146 -17.48 4.35 25.90
C ALA A 146 -18.84 4.90 26.38
N ASN A 147 -19.59 5.54 25.48
CA ASN A 147 -20.91 6.07 25.80
C ASN A 147 -21.92 4.93 26.06
N THR A 148 -21.85 3.86 25.27
CA THR A 148 -22.69 2.68 25.46
C THR A 148 -22.46 2.07 26.84
N ILE A 149 -21.20 1.89 27.23
CA ILE A 149 -20.85 1.32 28.54
C ILE A 149 -21.24 2.24 29.68
N ARG A 150 -21.10 3.56 29.51
CA ARG A 150 -21.59 4.53 30.49
C ARG A 150 -23.08 4.37 30.75
N LEU A 151 -23.88 4.24 29.68
CA LEU A 151 -25.32 4.03 29.78
C LEU A 151 -25.64 2.68 30.44
N THR A 152 -24.94 1.61 30.07
CA THR A 152 -25.15 0.28 30.66
C THR A 152 -24.81 0.26 32.16
N ILE A 153 -23.71 0.90 32.56
CA ILE A 153 -23.32 1.05 33.97
C ILE A 153 -24.39 1.82 34.75
N TYR A 154 -24.88 2.93 34.18
CA TYR A 154 -25.93 3.74 34.82
C TYR A 154 -27.24 2.96 35.00
N ALA A 155 -27.63 2.18 34.00
CA ALA A 155 -28.81 1.32 34.05
C ALA A 155 -28.68 0.21 35.12
N ARG A 156 -27.48 -0.33 35.33
CA ARG A 156 -27.20 -1.40 36.30
C ARG A 156 -26.60 -0.90 37.62
N ARG A 157 -26.65 0.40 37.91
CA ARG A 157 -25.96 1.02 39.06
C ARG A 157 -26.32 0.41 40.41
N LEU A 158 -27.59 0.01 40.61
CA LEU A 158 -28.06 -0.60 41.86
C LEU A 158 -27.41 -1.97 42.10
N LEU A 159 -27.34 -2.79 41.06
CA LEU A 159 -26.69 -4.10 41.10
C LEU A 159 -25.18 -3.97 41.31
N ILE A 160 -24.55 -2.97 40.70
CA ILE A 160 -23.13 -2.68 40.94
C ILE A 160 -22.91 -2.26 42.41
N ARG A 161 -23.80 -1.45 42.97
CA ARG A 161 -23.72 -1.01 44.38
C ARG A 161 -23.86 -2.20 45.34
N THR A 162 -24.81 -3.10 45.12
CA THR A 162 -24.96 -4.31 45.96
C THR A 162 -23.74 -5.22 45.85
N MET A 163 -23.20 -5.43 44.65
CA MET A 163 -21.95 -6.20 44.47
C MET A 163 -20.78 -5.57 45.25
N LYS A 164 -20.64 -4.24 45.22
CA LYS A 164 -19.61 -3.53 45.99
C LYS A 164 -19.79 -3.66 47.51
N LEU A 165 -21.03 -3.65 48.00
CA LEU A 165 -21.32 -3.80 49.44
C LEU A 165 -20.97 -5.19 49.98
N VAL A 166 -21.04 -6.23 49.15
CA VAL A 166 -20.65 -7.60 49.51
C VAL A 166 -19.13 -7.84 49.32
N GLY A 167 -18.36 -6.80 48.96
CA GLY A 167 -16.91 -6.85 48.83
C GLY A 167 -16.39 -7.27 47.45
N ALA A 168 -17.21 -7.21 46.40
CA ALA A 168 -16.75 -7.52 45.05
C ALA A 168 -15.66 -6.53 44.58
N THR A 169 -14.59 -7.07 44.00
CA THR A 169 -13.50 -6.24 43.46
C THR A 169 -13.93 -5.48 42.21
N ASP A 170 -13.35 -4.29 42.00
CA ASP A 170 -13.57 -3.47 40.79
C ASP A 170 -13.33 -4.25 39.49
N ARG A 171 -12.36 -5.18 39.47
CA ARG A 171 -12.09 -6.04 38.31
C ARG A 171 -13.25 -7.01 38.03
N PHE A 172 -13.86 -7.57 39.08
CA PHE A 172 -15.00 -8.47 38.95
C PHE A 172 -16.22 -7.74 38.37
N VAL A 173 -16.50 -6.52 38.85
CA VAL A 173 -17.60 -5.68 38.36
C VAL A 173 -17.38 -5.26 36.90
N ARG A 174 -16.13 -5.04 36.47
CA ARG A 174 -15.80 -4.59 35.10
C ARG A 174 -15.90 -5.68 34.03
N ARG A 175 -15.64 -6.95 34.36
CA ARG A 175 -15.62 -8.08 33.40
C ARG A 175 -16.80 -8.15 32.42
N PRO A 176 -18.08 -8.06 32.85
CA PRO A 176 -19.21 -8.14 31.92
C PRO A 176 -19.17 -7.04 30.85
N PHE A 177 -18.76 -5.81 31.22
CA PHE A 177 -18.67 -4.69 30.28
C PHE A 177 -17.52 -4.86 29.28
N LEU A 178 -16.41 -5.48 29.69
CA LEU A 178 -15.32 -5.82 28.76
C LEU A 178 -15.78 -6.85 27.72
N VAL A 179 -16.56 -7.85 28.14
CA VAL A 179 -17.10 -8.87 27.23
C VAL A 179 -18.10 -8.24 26.27
N GLU A 180 -18.99 -7.36 26.73
CA GLU A 180 -19.90 -6.60 25.85
C GLU A 180 -19.12 -5.80 24.78
N GLY A 181 -18.05 -5.11 25.18
CA GLY A 181 -17.19 -4.37 24.25
C GLY A 181 -16.48 -5.27 23.22
N ILE A 182 -15.93 -6.41 23.67
CA ILE A 182 -15.31 -7.40 22.77
C ILE A 182 -16.34 -7.93 21.77
N VAL A 183 -17.54 -8.27 22.22
CA VAL A 183 -18.60 -8.78 21.34
C VAL A 183 -19.01 -7.73 20.30
N GLN A 184 -19.23 -6.49 20.72
CA GLN A 184 -19.51 -5.38 19.80
C GLN A 184 -18.37 -5.17 18.78
N GLY A 185 -17.12 -5.21 19.24
CA GLY A 185 -15.92 -5.10 18.40
C GLY A 185 -15.79 -6.25 17.40
N SER A 186 -16.03 -7.49 17.83
CA SER A 186 -15.98 -8.68 16.98
C SER A 186 -17.06 -8.66 15.90
N LEU A 187 -18.30 -8.28 16.24
CA LEU A 187 -19.39 -8.19 15.27
C LEU A 187 -19.12 -7.08 14.25
N GLY A 188 -18.64 -5.92 14.71
CA GLY A 188 -18.22 -4.84 13.82
C GLY A 188 -17.08 -5.26 12.88
N GLY A 189 -16.08 -5.95 13.41
CA GLY A 189 -14.96 -6.49 12.63
C GLY A 189 -15.39 -7.56 11.62
N LEU A 190 -16.33 -8.44 11.98
CA LEU A 190 -16.91 -9.44 11.07
C LEU A 190 -17.66 -8.77 9.92
N VAL A 191 -18.53 -7.80 10.22
CA VAL A 191 -19.28 -7.06 9.20
C VAL A 191 -18.33 -6.28 8.29
N ALA A 192 -17.36 -5.57 8.87
CA ALA A 192 -16.37 -4.83 8.09
C ALA A 192 -15.54 -5.75 7.20
N GLY A 193 -15.05 -6.88 7.74
CA GLY A 193 -14.31 -7.88 6.99
C GLY A 193 -15.12 -8.47 5.83
N GLY A 194 -16.40 -8.80 6.06
CA GLY A 194 -17.30 -9.29 5.02
C GLY A 194 -17.57 -8.27 3.92
N VAL A 195 -17.80 -7.00 4.28
CA VAL A 195 -18.00 -5.92 3.32
C VAL A 195 -16.75 -5.68 2.48
N VAL A 196 -15.58 -5.57 3.12
CA VAL A 196 -14.30 -5.37 2.42
C VAL A 196 -14.01 -6.55 1.49
N TRP A 197 -14.21 -7.78 1.95
CA TRP A 197 -14.02 -8.97 1.15
C TRP A 197 -14.97 -9.03 -0.06
N GLY A 198 -16.24 -8.70 0.14
CA GLY A 198 -17.23 -8.64 -0.94
C GLY A 198 -16.91 -7.57 -1.97
N LEU A 199 -16.54 -6.36 -1.53
CA LEU A 199 -16.12 -5.27 -2.41
C LEU A 199 -14.85 -5.64 -3.19
N TYR A 200 -13.88 -6.26 -2.53
CA TYR A 200 -12.64 -6.70 -3.17
C TYR A 200 -12.91 -7.74 -4.28
N ARG A 201 -13.70 -8.77 -3.99
CA ARG A 201 -14.07 -9.81 -4.96
C ARG A 201 -14.90 -9.27 -6.11
N GLY A 202 -15.89 -8.40 -5.83
CA GLY A 202 -16.69 -7.75 -6.86
C GLY A 202 -15.85 -6.84 -7.76
N PHE A 203 -14.87 -6.14 -7.18
CA PHE A 203 -13.95 -5.31 -7.95
C PHE A 203 -13.04 -6.15 -8.86
N LEU A 204 -12.48 -7.26 -8.37
CA LEU A 204 -11.61 -8.15 -9.16
C LEU A 204 -12.31 -8.72 -10.40
N GLN A 205 -13.60 -9.06 -10.30
CA GLN A 205 -14.39 -9.53 -11.44
C GLN A 205 -14.48 -8.51 -12.59
N GLN A 206 -14.24 -7.23 -12.33
CA GLN A 206 -14.33 -6.17 -13.32
C GLN A 206 -12.99 -5.89 -14.04
N ILE A 207 -11.88 -6.40 -13.51
CA ILE A 207 -10.52 -6.01 -13.95
C ILE A 207 -9.69 -7.18 -14.47
N ASP A 208 -10.25 -8.39 -14.61
CA ASP A 208 -9.58 -9.61 -15.09
C ASP A 208 -8.18 -9.83 -14.49
N GLN A 209 -8.00 -9.41 -13.23
CA GLN A 209 -6.74 -9.61 -12.52
C GLN A 209 -6.84 -10.83 -11.61
N THR A 210 -5.70 -11.51 -11.46
CA THR A 210 -5.59 -12.65 -10.57
C THR A 210 -5.84 -12.21 -9.12
N PRO A 211 -6.72 -12.91 -8.38
CA PRO A 211 -6.94 -12.61 -6.98
C PRO A 211 -5.64 -12.82 -6.19
N LEU A 212 -5.50 -12.07 -5.09
CA LEU A 212 -4.49 -12.35 -4.08
C LEU A 212 -4.61 -13.81 -3.62
N SER A 213 -3.50 -14.39 -3.17
CA SER A 213 -3.54 -15.73 -2.59
C SER A 213 -4.55 -15.80 -1.45
N PHE A 214 -5.34 -16.86 -1.39
CA PHE A 214 -6.40 -17.04 -0.40
C PHE A 214 -5.92 -16.83 1.05
N HIS A 215 -4.68 -17.21 1.36
CA HIS A 215 -4.06 -16.99 2.66
C HIS A 215 -3.89 -15.51 3.03
N ILE A 216 -3.58 -14.66 2.04
CA ILE A 216 -3.43 -13.22 2.23
C ILE A 216 -4.79 -12.58 2.45
N GLU A 217 -5.80 -12.96 1.65
CA GLU A 217 -7.18 -12.49 1.84
C GLU A 217 -7.69 -12.82 3.25
N LEU A 218 -7.49 -14.07 3.69
CA LEU A 218 -7.91 -14.52 5.01
C LEU A 218 -7.15 -13.80 6.13
N GLY A 219 -5.85 -13.52 5.92
CA GLY A 219 -5.03 -12.73 6.85
C GLY A 219 -5.54 -11.30 7.02
N LEU A 220 -5.96 -10.64 5.94
CA LEU A 220 -6.51 -9.29 5.97
C LEU A 220 -7.87 -9.24 6.69
N VAL A 221 -8.77 -10.15 6.38
CA VAL A 221 -10.07 -10.26 7.06
C VAL A 221 -9.89 -10.61 8.54
N GLY A 222 -8.99 -11.55 8.85
CA GLY A 222 -8.64 -11.89 10.22
C GLY A 222 -8.05 -10.69 10.99
N GLY A 223 -7.20 -9.90 10.34
CA GLY A 223 -6.64 -8.67 10.89
C GLY A 223 -7.70 -7.61 11.21
N LEU A 224 -8.70 -7.44 10.34
CA LEU A 224 -9.85 -6.55 10.57
C LEU A 224 -10.68 -6.98 11.78
N ILE A 225 -10.97 -8.28 11.90
CA ILE A 225 -11.71 -8.84 13.04
C ILE A 225 -10.92 -8.65 14.33
N ALA A 226 -9.62 -8.99 14.31
CA ALA A 226 -8.74 -8.81 15.46
C ALA A 226 -8.63 -7.32 15.87
N GLY A 227 -8.52 -6.42 14.90
CA GLY A 227 -8.54 -4.98 15.12
C GLY A 227 -9.84 -4.50 15.76
N GLY A 228 -10.99 -4.98 15.26
CA GLY A 228 -12.30 -4.70 15.85
C GLY A 228 -12.41 -5.18 17.30
N VAL A 229 -11.96 -6.41 17.60
CA VAL A 229 -11.90 -6.96 18.96
C VAL A 229 -11.01 -6.11 19.86
N LEU A 230 -9.82 -5.72 19.40
CA LEU A 230 -8.90 -4.88 20.15
C LEU A 230 -9.50 -3.52 20.46
N LEU A 231 -10.12 -2.86 19.47
CA LEU A 231 -10.79 -1.57 19.67
C LEU A 231 -11.96 -1.68 20.67
N GLY A 232 -12.78 -2.72 20.55
CA GLY A 232 -13.87 -3.00 21.48
C GLY A 232 -13.36 -3.25 22.91
N TRP A 233 -12.28 -4.02 23.05
CA TRP A 233 -11.64 -4.28 24.34
C TRP A 233 -11.03 -3.01 24.95
N VAL A 234 -10.26 -2.24 24.17
CA VAL A 234 -9.63 -0.99 24.63
C VAL A 234 -10.70 0.03 25.03
N GLY A 235 -11.68 0.28 24.16
CA GLY A 235 -12.76 1.23 24.42
C GLY A 235 -13.55 0.85 25.68
N SER A 236 -13.87 -0.44 25.82
CA SER A 236 -14.61 -0.91 26.99
C SER A 236 -13.83 -0.90 28.29
N TYR A 237 -12.55 -1.25 28.24
CA TYR A 237 -11.66 -1.21 29.39
C TYR A 237 -11.52 0.21 29.94
N PHE A 238 -11.25 1.19 29.08
CA PHE A 238 -11.11 2.59 29.49
C PHE A 238 -12.41 3.15 30.07
N ALA A 239 -13.54 2.89 29.41
CA ALA A 239 -14.85 3.35 29.88
C ALA A 239 -15.25 2.71 31.22
N ALA A 240 -15.18 1.38 31.32
CA ALA A 240 -15.54 0.65 32.53
C ALA A 240 -14.66 1.06 33.71
N ARG A 241 -13.35 1.27 33.49
CA ARG A 241 -12.44 1.79 34.52
C ARG A 241 -12.87 3.15 35.03
N ARG A 242 -13.12 4.10 34.13
CA ARG A 242 -13.45 5.48 34.48
C ARG A 242 -14.80 5.58 35.20
N PHE A 243 -15.82 4.90 34.71
CA PHE A 243 -17.19 5.08 35.21
C PHE A 243 -17.49 4.26 36.48
N ILE A 244 -16.87 3.10 36.69
CA ILE A 244 -17.08 2.31 37.93
C ILE A 244 -16.36 2.93 39.13
N GLN A 245 -15.25 3.63 38.92
CA GLN A 245 -14.54 4.36 39.98
C GLN A 245 -15.34 5.55 40.51
N ASN A 246 -16.16 6.17 39.66
CA ASN A 246 -16.93 7.36 40.00
C ASN A 246 -18.30 7.04 40.65
N ILE A 247 -18.62 5.76 40.92
CA ILE A 247 -19.85 5.40 41.63
C ILE A 247 -19.60 5.61 43.13
N GLU A 248 -20.01 6.77 43.64
CA GLU A 248 -19.98 7.09 45.07
C GLU A 248 -20.92 6.18 45.86
N LEU A 249 -20.41 5.67 46.98
CA LEU A 249 -21.14 4.88 47.97
C LEU A 249 -21.74 5.83 49.02
N HIS A 250 -22.73 6.63 48.63
CA HIS A 250 -23.54 7.42 49.56
C HIS A 250 -24.99 6.96 49.49
#